data_AF-A0A9E5S3B1-F1
#
_entry.id   AF-A0A9E5S3B1-F1
#
_cell.length_a   1.000
_cell.length_b   1.000
_cell.length_c   1.000
_cell.angle_alpha   90.00
_cell.angle_beta   90.00
_cell.angle_gamma   90.00
#
_symmetry.space_group_name_H-M   'P 1'
#
loop_
_entity.id
_entity.type
_entity.pdbx_description
1 polymer ?
#
loop_
_entity_poly.entity_id
_entity_poly.type
_entity_poly.pdbx_seq_one_letter_code
_entity_poly.pdbx_strand_id
1 'polypeptide(L)'
;MICWFCSLREAQVKHTYGIDMYGEVDAKTTSALTDIAYRVRHVEVPRCADCHRRHRQARFASNLSVLFFIVAVAAAPAIILKWTPPLISGIWLGLAVGLVLTALVSVKLILKGIHSLRKSHAKYPEIQELLKQGYRFGQRPKAGIPKSDPSRKASEEETSSST
;
A
#
# COMPACT_ATOMS: atom_id res chain seq x y z
N MET A 1 -5.59 0.98 23.08
CA MET A 1 -6.11 0.14 21.98
C MET A 1 -5.09 -0.95 21.63
N ILE A 2 -5.52 -2.18 21.34
CA ILE A 2 -4.62 -3.29 21.00
C ILE A 2 -4.07 -3.10 19.57
N CYS A 3 -2.81 -3.45 19.34
CA CYS A 3 -2.18 -3.43 18.02
C CYS A 3 -2.92 -4.36 17.04
N TRP A 4 -3.42 -3.82 15.93
CA TRP A 4 -4.17 -4.59 14.93
C TRP A 4 -3.32 -5.64 14.19
N PHE A 5 -2.00 -5.45 14.19
CA PHE A 5 -1.09 -6.29 13.40
C PHE A 5 -0.68 -7.59 14.10
N CYS A 6 -0.50 -7.54 15.42
CA CYS A 6 -0.12 -8.70 16.21
C CYS A 6 -1.18 -9.13 17.21
N SER A 7 -2.18 -8.29 17.50
CA SER A 7 -3.25 -8.55 18.48
C SER A 7 -2.77 -8.88 19.91
N LEU A 8 -1.49 -8.65 20.23
CA LEU A 8 -0.86 -9.06 21.49
C LEU A 8 -0.42 -7.88 22.37
N ARG A 9 0.03 -6.78 21.76
CA ARG A 9 0.62 -5.63 22.46
C ARG A 9 -0.23 -4.40 22.27
N GLU A 10 -0.12 -3.45 23.20
CA GLU A 10 -0.76 -2.15 23.06
C GLU A 10 -0.18 -1.37 21.88
N ALA A 11 -1.07 -0.69 21.15
CA ALA A 11 -0.70 0.21 20.08
C ALA A 11 -0.18 1.53 20.67
N GLN A 12 0.77 2.15 19.97
CA GLN A 12 1.33 3.44 20.35
C GLN A 12 0.94 4.47 19.27
N VAL A 13 0.47 5.64 19.69
CA VAL A 13 0.01 6.72 18.78
C VAL A 13 1.12 7.12 17.80
N LYS A 14 2.37 7.21 18.26
CA LYS A 14 3.55 7.54 17.42
C LYS A 14 3.79 6.55 16.28
N HIS A 15 3.28 5.34 16.38
CA HIS A 15 3.53 4.26 15.43
C HIS A 15 2.29 3.86 14.64
N THR A 16 1.19 4.61 14.71
CA THR A 16 0.00 4.36 13.89
C THR A 16 0.37 4.28 12.40
N TYR A 17 -0.42 3.51 11.67
CA TYR A 17 -0.25 3.37 10.24
C TYR A 17 -1.40 4.08 9.54
N GLY A 18 -1.13 5.31 9.10
CA GLY A 18 -2.08 6.13 8.35
C GLY A 18 -2.24 5.64 6.91
N ILE A 19 -3.49 5.61 6.44
CA ILE A 19 -3.86 5.28 5.06
C ILE A 19 -4.84 6.32 4.57
N ASP A 20 -4.52 6.93 3.44
CA ASP A 20 -5.45 7.80 2.74
C ASP A 20 -6.34 6.98 1.81
N MET A 21 -7.64 7.16 1.96
CA MET A 21 -8.66 6.60 1.08
C MET A 21 -9.38 7.73 0.35
N TYR A 22 -9.55 7.57 -0.95
CA TYR A 22 -10.17 8.56 -1.83
C TYR A 22 -11.56 8.06 -2.21
N GLY A 23 -12.58 8.88 -1.98
CA GLY A 23 -13.98 8.53 -2.23
C GLY A 23 -14.69 9.55 -3.11
N GLU A 24 -15.86 9.98 -2.65
CA GLU A 24 -16.78 10.95 -3.26
C GLU A 24 -16.05 11.95 -4.17
N VAL A 25 -16.49 11.98 -5.43
CA VAL A 25 -15.92 12.84 -6.47
C VAL A 25 -16.86 14.01 -6.67
N ASP A 26 -16.42 15.19 -6.26
CA ASP A 26 -17.10 16.45 -6.55
C ASP A 26 -16.52 17.02 -7.85
N ALA A 27 -17.23 16.78 -8.96
CA ALA A 27 -16.88 17.34 -10.26
C ALA A 27 -17.66 18.64 -10.49
N LYS A 28 -16.95 19.76 -10.56
CA LYS A 28 -17.52 21.05 -10.95
C LYS A 28 -17.14 21.35 -12.40
N THR A 29 -18.11 21.22 -13.30
CA THR A 29 -17.92 21.51 -14.73
C THR A 29 -18.19 22.99 -14.98
N THR A 30 -17.14 23.74 -15.32
CA THR A 30 -17.24 25.10 -15.87
C THR A 30 -17.04 25.02 -17.38
N SER A 31 -17.54 25.98 -18.16
CA SER A 31 -17.42 26.01 -19.64
C SER A 31 -15.99 25.88 -20.18
N ALA A 32 -14.97 26.20 -19.37
CA ALA A 32 -13.56 26.13 -19.75
C ALA A 32 -12.78 24.97 -19.09
N LEU A 33 -13.27 24.39 -17.98
CA LEU A 33 -12.52 23.41 -17.20
C LEU A 33 -13.46 22.53 -16.35
N THR A 34 -13.14 21.24 -16.25
CA THR A 34 -13.74 20.35 -15.23
C THR A 34 -12.78 20.27 -14.05
N ASP A 35 -13.15 20.87 -12.91
CA ASP A 35 -12.42 20.71 -11.66
C ASP A 35 -12.93 19.46 -10.93
N ILE A 36 -12.02 18.56 -10.55
CA ILE A 36 -12.34 17.28 -9.93
C ILE A 36 -11.70 17.27 -8.54
N ALA A 37 -12.52 17.53 -7.52
CA ALA A 37 -12.12 17.39 -6.13
C ALA A 37 -12.50 16.00 -5.61
N TYR A 38 -11.58 15.35 -4.89
CA TYR A 38 -11.83 14.07 -4.24
C TYR A 38 -11.92 14.28 -2.74
N ARG A 39 -12.93 13.70 -2.10
CA ARG A 39 -12.96 13.64 -0.64
C ARG A 39 -11.95 12.60 -0.15
N VAL A 40 -10.94 13.07 0.57
CA VAL A 40 -9.90 12.23 1.17
C VAL A 40 -10.25 11.93 2.62
N ARG A 41 -10.23 10.65 3.00
CA ARG A 41 -10.38 10.19 4.38
C ARG A 41 -9.08 9.56 4.85
N HIS A 42 -8.51 10.11 5.92
CA HIS A 42 -7.34 9.56 6.59
C HIS A 42 -7.79 8.53 7.64
N VAL A 43 -7.36 7.28 7.48
CA VAL A 43 -7.66 6.20 8.42
C VAL A 43 -6.39 5.80 9.15
N GLU A 44 -6.42 5.83 10.47
CA GLU A 44 -5.29 5.43 11.30
C GLU A 44 -5.46 4.01 11.84
N VAL A 45 -4.55 3.11 11.45
CA VAL A 45 -4.57 1.73 11.93
C VAL A 45 -3.65 1.58 13.15
N PRO A 46 -4.14 1.07 14.31
CA PRO A 46 -3.35 0.87 15.52
C PRO A 46 -2.16 -0.06 15.30
N ARG A 47 -0.96 0.38 15.66
CA ARG A 47 0.26 -0.44 15.57
C ARG A 47 1.20 -0.21 16.75
N CYS A 48 1.83 -1.29 17.24
CA CYS A 48 2.87 -1.23 18.27
C CYS A 48 4.27 -1.01 17.68
N ALA A 49 5.23 -0.60 18.52
CA ALA A 49 6.61 -0.34 18.10
C ALA A 49 7.31 -1.57 17.49
N ASP A 50 7.07 -2.78 18.00
CA ASP A 50 7.69 -4.01 17.48
C ASP A 50 7.19 -4.34 16.06
N CYS A 51 5.87 -4.29 15.83
CA CYS A 51 5.32 -4.46 14.48
C CYS A 51 5.84 -3.39 13.51
N HIS A 52 5.96 -2.13 13.96
CA HIS A 52 6.56 -1.07 13.16
C HIS A 52 8.01 -1.40 12.76
N ARG A 53 8.84 -1.82 13.72
CA ARG A 53 10.25 -2.21 13.47
C ARG A 53 10.35 -3.38 12.48
N ARG A 54 9.58 -4.44 12.70
CA ARG A 54 9.59 -5.64 11.83
C ARG A 54 9.10 -5.33 10.42
N HIS A 55 8.06 -4.51 10.26
CA HIS A 55 7.62 -4.04 8.94
C HIS A 55 8.69 -3.19 8.25
N ARG A 56 9.39 -2.33 9.00
CA ARG A 56 10.51 -1.54 8.45
C ARG A 56 11.66 -2.44 8.00
N GLN A 57 12.04 -3.43 8.80
CA GLN A 57 13.07 -4.42 8.45
C GLN A 57 12.65 -5.26 7.23
N ALA A 58 11.41 -5.72 7.17
CA ALA A 58 10.88 -6.46 6.03
C ALA A 58 10.90 -5.62 4.73
N ARG A 59 10.51 -4.34 4.79
CA ARG A 59 10.61 -3.42 3.64
C ARG A 59 12.07 -3.22 3.22
N PHE A 60 12.97 -3.02 4.17
CA PHE A 60 14.38 -2.86 3.88
C PHE A 60 14.98 -4.10 3.20
N ALA A 61 14.73 -5.30 3.75
CA ALA A 61 15.19 -6.55 3.15
C ALA A 61 14.57 -6.79 1.76
N SER A 62 13.29 -6.42 1.56
CA SER A 62 12.66 -6.48 0.25
C SER A 62 13.33 -5.52 -0.76
N ASN A 63 13.61 -4.28 -0.37
CA ASN A 63 14.30 -3.32 -1.25
C ASN A 63 15.72 -3.82 -1.60
N LEU A 64 16.42 -4.38 -0.62
CA LEU A 64 17.74 -4.96 -0.82
C LEU A 64 17.71 -6.15 -1.77
N SER A 65 16.68 -7.01 -1.69
CA SER A 65 16.50 -8.10 -2.66
C SER A 65 16.28 -7.61 -4.09
N VAL A 66 15.54 -6.51 -4.28
CA VAL A 66 15.34 -5.91 -5.61
C VAL A 66 16.65 -5.36 -6.15
N LEU A 67 17.44 -4.68 -5.30
CA LEU A 67 18.75 -4.16 -5.69
C LEU A 67 19.70 -5.29 -6.15
N PHE A 68 19.83 -6.36 -5.35
CA PHE A 68 20.68 -7.49 -5.72
C PHE A 68 20.18 -8.24 -6.96
N PHE A 69 18.86 -8.30 -7.15
CA PHE A 69 18.28 -8.86 -8.37
C PHE A 69 18.67 -8.05 -9.61
N ILE A 70 18.61 -6.71 -9.54
CA ILE A 70 19.05 -5.84 -10.63
C ILE A 70 20.54 -6.07 -10.94
N VAL A 71 21.39 -6.17 -9.92
CA VAL A 71 22.82 -6.46 -10.08
C VAL A 71 23.04 -7.83 -10.73
N ALA A 72 22.30 -8.86 -10.31
CA ALA A 72 22.38 -10.19 -10.89
C ALA A 72 21.98 -10.19 -12.38
N VAL A 73 20.90 -9.49 -12.74
CA VAL A 73 20.45 -9.35 -14.13
C VAL A 73 21.48 -8.57 -14.97
N ALA A 74 22.07 -7.52 -14.42
CA ALA A 74 23.12 -6.75 -15.10
C ALA A 74 24.44 -7.53 -15.26
N ALA A 75 24.72 -8.51 -14.41
CA ALA A 75 25.88 -9.39 -14.54
C ALA A 75 25.73 -10.42 -15.68
N ALA A 76 24.50 -10.81 -16.03
CA ALA A 76 24.23 -11.77 -17.11
C ALA A 76 24.83 -11.37 -18.48
N PRO A 77 24.65 -10.13 -18.99
CA PRO A 77 25.29 -9.73 -20.25
C PRO A 77 26.83 -9.69 -20.16
N ALA A 78 27.41 -9.36 -19.01
CA ALA A 78 28.87 -9.38 -18.84
C ALA A 78 29.45 -10.80 -18.99
N ILE A 79 28.69 -11.81 -18.57
CA ILE A 79 29.03 -13.24 -18.79
C ILE A 79 28.92 -13.59 -20.27
N ILE A 80 27.81 -13.21 -20.92
CA ILE A 80 27.55 -13.53 -22.34
C ILE A 80 28.60 -12.89 -23.24
N LEU A 81 28.96 -11.63 -22.99
CA LEU A 81 29.96 -10.88 -23.75
C LEU A 81 31.40 -11.25 -23.37
N LYS A 82 31.61 -12.15 -22.40
CA LYS A 82 32.93 -12.60 -21.91
C LYS A 82 33.84 -11.44 -21.46
N TRP A 83 33.28 -10.37 -20.91
CA TRP A 83 34.07 -9.21 -20.44
C TRP A 83 34.92 -9.53 -19.21
N THR A 84 34.52 -10.55 -18.44
CA THR A 84 35.19 -10.96 -17.20
C THR A 84 35.49 -12.46 -17.20
N PRO A 85 36.56 -12.90 -16.50
CA PRO A 85 36.85 -14.33 -16.31
C PRO A 85 35.62 -15.09 -15.76
N PRO A 86 35.31 -16.27 -16.31
CA PRO A 86 34.07 -17.01 -15.99
C PRO A 86 33.96 -17.40 -14.51
N LEU A 87 35.10 -17.60 -13.84
CA LEU A 87 35.14 -17.94 -12.42
C LEU A 87 34.69 -16.76 -11.54
N ILE A 88 35.15 -15.54 -11.86
CA ILE A 88 34.79 -14.33 -11.11
C ILE A 88 33.30 -14.05 -11.31
N SER A 89 32.81 -14.08 -12.55
CA SER A 89 31.41 -13.81 -12.84
C SER A 89 30.46 -14.87 -12.28
N GLY A 90 30.88 -16.14 -12.27
CA GLY A 90 30.15 -17.23 -11.62
C GLY A 90 30.00 -17.03 -10.11
N ILE A 91 31.08 -16.65 -9.41
CA ILE A 91 31.04 -16.37 -7.96
C ILE A 91 30.12 -15.18 -7.66
N TRP A 92 30.25 -14.08 -8.41
CA TRP A 92 29.40 -12.91 -8.23
C TRP A 92 27.93 -13.20 -8.48
N LEU A 93 27.61 -13.94 -9.54
CA LEU A 93 26.24 -14.33 -9.85
C LEU A 93 25.66 -15.24 -8.76
N GLY A 94 26.42 -16.25 -8.32
CA GLY A 94 26.00 -17.16 -7.25
C GLY A 94 25.74 -16.43 -5.93
N LEU A 95 26.64 -15.50 -5.54
CA LEU A 95 26.49 -14.68 -4.35
C LEU A 95 25.27 -13.75 -4.44
N ALA A 96 25.06 -13.10 -5.59
CA ALA A 96 23.92 -12.22 -5.80
C ALA A 96 22.59 -13.00 -5.69
N VAL A 97 22.48 -14.16 -6.34
CA VAL A 97 21.30 -15.04 -6.25
C VAL A 97 21.09 -15.53 -4.81
N GLY A 98 22.16 -15.96 -4.13
CA GLY A 98 22.10 -16.40 -2.74
C GLY A 98 21.61 -15.30 -1.79
N LEU A 99 22.06 -14.05 -1.99
CA LEU A 99 21.60 -12.91 -1.21
C LEU A 99 20.13 -12.57 -1.47
N VAL A 100 19.67 -12.64 -2.72
CA VAL A 100 18.25 -12.45 -3.07
C VAL A 100 17.38 -13.48 -2.34
N LEU A 101 17.75 -14.77 -2.42
CA LEU A 101 17.01 -15.84 -1.74
C LEU A 101 17.00 -15.68 -0.23
N THR A 102 18.15 -15.38 0.37
CA THR A 102 18.30 -15.16 1.82
C THR A 102 17.46 -13.97 2.28
N ALA A 103 17.45 -12.87 1.53
CA ALA A 103 16.63 -11.71 1.84
C ALA A 103 15.12 -12.03 1.78
N LEU A 104 14.66 -12.75 0.76
CA LEU A 104 13.26 -13.16 0.63
C LEU A 104 12.80 -14.09 1.77
N VAL A 105 13.63 -15.06 2.15
CA VAL A 105 13.36 -15.93 3.31
C VAL A 105 13.33 -15.12 4.61
N SER A 106 14.28 -14.21 4.78
CA SER A 106 14.34 -13.32 5.95
C SER A 106 13.07 -12.48 6.10
N VAL A 107 12.54 -11.92 5.00
CA VAL A 107 11.25 -11.18 5.01
C VAL A 107 10.12 -12.07 5.52
N LYS A 108 10.03 -13.32 5.04
CA LYS A 108 8.99 -14.26 5.51
C LYS A 108 9.14 -14.59 6.99
N LEU A 109 10.36 -14.78 7.49
CA LEU A 109 10.63 -15.08 8.89
C LEU A 109 10.31 -13.88 9.80
N ILE A 110 10.73 -12.67 9.42
CA ILE A 110 10.45 -11.42 10.17
C ILE A 110 8.94 -11.17 10.30
N LEU A 111 8.18 -11.49 9.24
CA LEU A 111 6.73 -11.31 9.21
C LEU A 111 5.94 -12.51 9.78
N LYS A 112 6.61 -13.57 10.23
CA LYS A 112 5.94 -14.74 10.80
C LYS A 112 5.18 -14.32 12.07
N GLY A 113 3.88 -14.64 12.12
CA GLY A 113 3.01 -14.31 13.25
C GLY A 113 2.47 -12.88 13.28
N ILE A 114 2.75 -12.05 12.25
CA ILE A 114 2.23 -10.68 12.15
C ILE A 114 1.47 -10.53 10.84
N HIS A 115 0.36 -9.80 10.85
CA HIS A 115 -0.32 -9.46 9.61
C HIS A 115 0.55 -8.56 8.74
N SER A 116 0.67 -8.91 7.46
CA SER A 116 1.26 -8.01 6.47
C SER A 116 0.37 -6.78 6.30
N LEU A 117 0.97 -5.65 5.93
CA LEU A 117 0.23 -4.41 5.66
C LEU A 117 -0.92 -4.64 4.67
N ARG A 118 -0.65 -5.33 3.56
CA ARG A 118 -1.69 -5.64 2.56
C ARG A 118 -2.87 -6.43 3.16
N LYS A 119 -2.60 -7.38 4.05
CA LYS A 119 -3.64 -8.21 4.70
C LYS A 119 -4.41 -7.42 5.77
N SER A 120 -3.73 -6.54 6.51
CA SER A 120 -4.38 -5.72 7.53
C SER A 120 -5.30 -4.67 6.91
N HIS A 121 -4.92 -4.09 5.76
CA HIS A 121 -5.75 -3.11 5.04
C HIS A 121 -7.09 -3.73 4.63
N ALA A 122 -7.06 -4.96 4.10
CA ALA A 122 -8.29 -5.62 3.62
C ALA A 122 -9.27 -6.02 4.74
N LYS A 123 -8.81 -6.08 5.99
CA LYS A 123 -9.58 -6.63 7.12
C LYS A 123 -9.99 -5.61 8.18
N TYR A 124 -9.43 -4.40 8.17
CA TYR A 124 -9.75 -3.40 9.16
C TYR A 124 -11.18 -2.87 8.94
N PRO A 125 -12.05 -2.83 9.98
CA PRO A 125 -13.49 -2.58 9.81
C PRO A 125 -13.78 -1.22 9.17
N GLU A 126 -13.14 -0.15 9.63
CA GLU A 126 -13.31 1.20 9.09
C GLU A 126 -12.96 1.28 7.59
N ILE A 127 -11.90 0.58 7.19
CA ILE A 127 -11.53 0.48 5.77
C ILE A 127 -12.58 -0.31 4.98
N GLN A 128 -13.16 -1.36 5.55
CA GLN A 128 -14.22 -2.12 4.90
C GLN A 128 -15.49 -1.29 4.72
N GLU A 129 -15.84 -0.46 5.70
CA GLU A 129 -16.96 0.48 5.61
C GLU A 129 -16.73 1.51 4.50
N LEU A 130 -15.54 2.11 4.44
CA LEU A 130 -15.17 3.05 3.38
C LEU A 130 -15.16 2.36 2.00
N LEU A 131 -14.67 1.12 1.90
CA LEU A 131 -14.72 0.34 0.65
C LEU A 131 -16.17 0.09 0.18
N LYS A 132 -17.10 -0.18 1.12
CA LYS A 132 -18.54 -0.31 0.83
C LYS A 132 -19.16 1.01 0.36
N GLN A 133 -18.70 2.13 0.89
CA GLN A 133 -19.09 3.48 0.45
C GLN A 133 -18.47 3.90 -0.91
N GLY A 134 -17.66 3.02 -1.53
CA GLY A 134 -17.05 3.30 -2.82
C GLY A 134 -15.67 3.98 -2.75
N TYR A 135 -15.11 4.18 -1.55
CA TYR A 135 -13.73 4.66 -1.43
C TYR A 135 -12.74 3.65 -1.99
N ARG A 136 -11.57 4.13 -2.43
CA ARG A 136 -10.49 3.33 -3.03
C ARG A 136 -9.12 3.76 -2.47
N PHE A 137 -8.17 2.83 -2.50
CA PHE A 137 -6.78 3.11 -2.12
C PHE A 137 -5.99 3.70 -3.29
N GLY A 138 -5.01 4.56 -3.00
CA GLY A 138 -4.02 5.04 -3.97
C GLY A 138 -4.47 6.28 -4.75
N GLN A 139 -3.67 6.67 -5.75
CA GLN A 139 -3.91 7.89 -6.50
C GLN A 139 -5.03 7.69 -7.55
N ARG A 140 -6.11 8.45 -7.40
CA ARG A 140 -7.21 8.67 -8.36
C ARG A 140 -7.74 7.38 -9.01
N PRO A 141 -8.85 6.79 -8.49
CA PRO A 141 -9.52 5.73 -9.24
C PRO A 141 -9.90 6.28 -10.62
N LYS A 142 -9.30 5.76 -11.70
CA LYS A 142 -9.71 6.01 -13.10
C LYS A 142 -11.08 5.38 -13.42
N ALA A 143 -11.91 5.14 -12.41
CA ALA A 143 -13.28 4.76 -12.64
C ALA A 143 -13.89 5.88 -13.50
N GLY A 144 -14.41 5.51 -14.68
CA GLY A 144 -15.13 6.46 -15.51
C GLY A 144 -16.13 7.19 -14.64
N ILE A 145 -16.17 8.51 -14.77
CA ILE A 145 -17.12 9.37 -14.05
C ILE A 145 -18.47 8.64 -14.09
N PRO A 146 -19.01 8.16 -12.95
CA PRO A 146 -20.30 7.51 -12.97
C PRO A 146 -21.22 8.48 -13.67
N LYS A 147 -21.84 8.05 -14.79
CA LYS A 147 -22.85 8.85 -15.50
C LYS A 147 -23.79 9.33 -14.41
N SER A 148 -23.71 10.62 -14.11
CA SER A 148 -24.39 11.25 -12.99
C SER A 148 -25.78 10.66 -12.88
N ASP A 149 -26.02 9.87 -11.83
CA ASP A 149 -27.38 9.50 -11.49
C ASP A 149 -28.14 10.82 -11.38
N PRO A 150 -29.27 10.99 -12.07
CA PRO A 150 -29.98 12.25 -12.11
C PRO A 150 -30.37 12.62 -10.68
N SER A 151 -29.58 13.54 -10.12
CA SER A 151 -29.96 14.49 -9.09
C SER A 151 -30.85 13.92 -8.00
N ARG A 152 -30.25 13.42 -6.91
CA ARG A 152 -30.89 13.30 -5.59
C ARG A 152 -31.21 14.70 -5.04
N LYS A 153 -32.10 15.43 -5.73
CA LYS A 153 -32.64 16.75 -5.35
C LYS A 153 -34.01 16.64 -4.67
N ALA A 154 -34.51 15.44 -4.38
CA ALA A 154 -35.91 15.25 -3.99
C ALA A 154 -36.12 14.79 -2.54
N SER A 155 -35.18 15.00 -1.60
CA SER A 155 -35.36 14.52 -0.22
C SER A 155 -35.22 15.57 0.88
N GLU A 156 -34.79 16.80 0.58
CA GLU A 156 -34.60 17.84 1.61
C GLU A 156 -35.67 18.95 1.58
N GLU A 157 -36.58 18.95 0.60
CA GLU A 157 -37.61 20.00 0.50
C GLU A 157 -38.92 19.67 1.24
N GLU A 158 -39.12 18.44 1.75
CA GLU A 158 -40.38 18.03 2.42
C GLU A 158 -40.40 18.20 3.95
N THR A 159 -39.35 18.71 4.59
CA THR A 159 -39.31 18.84 6.07
C THR A 159 -39.41 20.28 6.60
N SER A 160 -39.74 21.27 5.76
CA SER A 160 -39.86 22.68 6.20
C SER A 160 -41.28 23.27 6.20
N SER A 161 -42.33 22.51 5.85
CA SER A 161 -43.72 23.02 5.81
C SER A 161 -44.59 22.62 7.01
N SER A 162 -44.02 22.33 8.17
CA SER A 162 -44.81 21.99 9.37
C SER A 162 -44.21 22.52 10.67
N THR A 163 -44.11 23.85 10.82
CA THR A 163 -44.47 24.53 12.08
C THR A 163 -44.71 26.01 11.85
#